data_AF-A0A965AIF4-F1
#
_entry.id   AF-A0A965AIF4-F1
#
_cell.length_a   1.000
_cell.length_b   1.000
_cell.length_c   1.000
_cell.angle_alpha   90.00
_cell.angle_beta   90.00
_cell.angle_gamma   90.00
#
_symmetry.space_group_name_H-M   'P 1'
#
loop_
_entity.id
_entity.type
_entity.pdbx_description
1 polymer ?
#
loop_
_entity_poly.entity_id
_entity_poly.type
_entity_poly.pdbx_seq_one_letter_code
_entity_poly.pdbx_strand_id
1 'polypeptide(L)'
;MLRLRVGVALIVGWVLLMVLPPLVLWNLRGNWLAKLERPAVQQQWDQFRQDMQQQSDRSGPVQHKVPKSAEPPLRVWLRDYFGLAVAAWGVLGSTLYAFLALAVMGVIGTAKQ
;
A
#
# COMPACT_ATOMS: atom_id res chain seq x y z
N MET A 1 -34.28 11.07 -11.10
CA MET A 1 -33.39 12.01 -10.37
C MET A 1 -32.56 11.32 -9.28
N LEU A 2 -33.14 10.56 -8.34
CA LEU A 2 -32.38 9.89 -7.26
C LEU A 2 -31.25 8.96 -7.75
N ARG A 3 -31.54 8.03 -8.68
CA ARG A 3 -30.53 7.13 -9.27
C ARG A 3 -29.36 7.87 -9.94
N LEU A 4 -29.64 8.98 -10.63
CA LEU A 4 -28.60 9.79 -11.26
C LEU A 4 -27.70 10.45 -10.21
N ARG A 5 -28.28 11.02 -9.15
CA ARG A 5 -27.52 11.62 -8.04
C ARG A 5 -26.64 10.61 -7.33
N VAL A 6 -27.15 9.40 -7.11
CA VAL A 6 -26.38 8.30 -6.51
C VAL A 6 -25.25 7.86 -7.43
N GLY A 7 -25.51 7.68 -8.73
CA GLY A 7 -24.48 7.35 -9.70
C GLY A 7 -23.35 8.38 -9.73
N VAL A 8 -23.69 9.68 -9.75
CA VAL A 8 -22.71 10.76 -9.66
C VAL A 8 -21.93 10.69 -8.34
N ALA A 9 -22.59 10.51 -7.21
CA ALA A 9 -21.93 10.39 -5.91
C ALA A 9 -20.97 9.19 -5.86
N LEU A 10 -21.35 8.06 -6.45
CA LEU A 10 -20.49 6.88 -6.56
C LEU A 10 -19.27 7.13 -7.44
N ILE A 11 -19.42 7.85 -8.55
CA ILE A 11 -18.28 8.22 -9.41
C ILE A 11 -17.35 9.18 -8.68
N VAL A 12 -17.87 10.23 -8.04
CA VAL A 12 -17.06 11.18 -7.28
C VAL A 12 -16.34 10.46 -6.13
N GLY A 13 -17.04 9.60 -5.40
CA GLY A 13 -16.45 8.78 -4.34
C GLY A 13 -15.32 7.88 -4.85
N TRP A 14 -15.51 7.24 -6.00
CA TRP A 14 -14.47 6.42 -6.63
C TRP A 14 -13.25 7.25 -7.01
N VAL A 15 -13.44 8.39 -7.68
CA VAL A 15 -12.34 9.28 -8.08
C VAL A 15 -11.57 9.74 -6.84
N LEU A 16 -12.26 10.21 -5.81
CA LEU A 16 -11.61 10.64 -4.56
C LEU A 16 -10.84 9.50 -3.91
N LEU A 17 -11.40 8.29 -3.85
CA LEU A 17 -10.76 7.12 -3.25
C LEU A 17 -9.54 6.63 -4.05
N MET A 18 -9.58 6.71 -5.37
CA MET A 18 -8.47 6.28 -6.23
C MET A 18 -7.35 7.32 -6.28
N VAL A 19 -7.68 8.61 -6.17
CA VAL A 19 -6.73 9.71 -6.38
C VAL A 19 -6.12 10.21 -5.08
N LEU A 20 -6.91 10.38 -4.00
CA LEU A 20 -6.41 11.00 -2.78
C LEU A 20 -5.28 10.21 -2.10
N PRO A 21 -5.39 8.88 -1.86
CA PRO A 21 -4.34 8.16 -1.14
C PRO A 21 -3.00 8.14 -1.88
N PRO A 22 -2.93 7.84 -3.20
CA PRO A 22 -1.69 7.96 -3.97
C PRO A 22 -1.11 9.37 -3.96
N LEU A 23 -1.94 10.42 -4.09
CA LEU A 23 -1.46 11.81 -4.05
C LEU A 23 -0.89 12.17 -2.68
N VAL A 24 -1.58 11.82 -1.60
CA VAL A 24 -1.10 12.08 -0.23
C VAL A 24 0.23 11.36 0.00
N LEU A 25 0.32 10.08 -0.35
CA LEU A 25 1.56 9.33 -0.21
C LEU A 25 2.68 9.89 -1.08
N TRP A 26 2.39 10.32 -2.32
CA TRP A 26 3.37 10.94 -3.20
C TRP A 26 3.97 12.22 -2.60
N ASN A 27 3.12 13.08 -2.03
CA ASN A 27 3.56 14.32 -1.38
C ASN A 27 4.42 14.06 -0.12
N LEU A 28 4.11 13.01 0.64
CA LEU A 28 4.86 12.65 1.85
C LEU A 28 6.13 11.85 1.56
N ARG A 29 6.19 11.20 0.39
CA ARG A 29 7.24 10.26 -0.03
C ARG A 29 8.64 10.83 0.13
N GLY A 30 8.88 12.05 -0.36
CA GLY A 30 10.21 12.67 -0.31
C GLY A 30 10.73 12.86 1.12
N ASN A 31 9.89 13.36 2.01
CA ASN A 31 10.24 13.56 3.41
C ASN A 31 10.51 12.24 4.15
N TRP A 32 9.78 11.18 3.81
CA TRP A 32 9.99 9.86 4.40
C TRP A 32 11.26 9.20 3.86
N LEU A 33 11.50 9.28 2.56
CA LEU A 33 12.75 8.82 1.94
C LEU A 33 13.96 9.52 2.55
N ALA A 34 13.94 10.86 2.68
CA ALA A 34 15.03 11.60 3.30
C ALA A 34 15.35 11.16 4.75
N LYS A 35 14.34 10.72 5.51
CA LYS A 35 14.56 10.15 6.85
C LYS A 35 15.18 8.74 6.78
N LEU A 36 14.75 7.93 5.81
CA LEU A 36 15.23 6.56 5.60
C LEU A 36 16.62 6.49 4.96
N GLU A 37 17.05 7.55 4.27
CA GLU A 37 18.37 7.66 3.65
C GLU A 37 19.47 8.04 4.66
N ARG A 38 19.11 8.34 5.92
CA ARG A 38 20.08 8.66 6.96
C ARG A 38 21.01 7.46 7.20
N PRO A 39 22.33 7.67 7.32
CA PRO A 39 23.28 6.57 7.56
C PRO A 39 22.95 5.73 8.80
N ALA A 40 22.41 6.35 9.85
CA ALA A 40 21.99 5.66 11.06
C ALA A 40 20.92 4.58 10.81
N VAL A 41 20.01 4.80 9.86
CA VAL A 41 18.95 3.82 9.52
C VAL A 41 19.55 2.63 8.78
N GLN A 42 20.52 2.87 7.89
CA GLN A 42 21.27 1.79 7.23
C GLN A 42 22.06 0.98 8.26
N GLN A 43 22.77 1.64 9.18
CA GLN A 43 23.53 0.96 10.24
C GLN A 43 22.63 0.09 11.13
N GLN A 44 21.45 0.59 11.51
CA GLN A 44 20.46 -0.21 12.27
C GLN A 44 20.00 -1.44 11.49
N TRP A 45 19.79 -1.30 10.18
CA TRP A 45 19.43 -2.42 9.32
C TRP A 45 20.56 -3.44 9.19
N ASP A 46 21.80 -2.98 9.04
CA ASP A 46 22.97 -3.84 8.95
C ASP A 46 23.18 -4.61 10.26
N GLN A 47 23.04 -3.95 11.42
CA GLN A 47 23.07 -4.59 12.74
C GLN A 47 21.99 -5.66 12.87
N PHE A 48 20.74 -5.33 12.51
CA PHE A 48 19.65 -6.29 12.51
C PHE A 48 19.95 -7.52 11.64
N ARG A 49 20.53 -7.33 10.46
CA ARG A 49 20.94 -8.44 9.59
C ARG A 49 22.07 -9.27 10.19
N GLN A 50 23.04 -8.65 10.86
CA GLN A 50 24.13 -9.35 11.55
C GLN A 50 23.60 -10.19 12.73
N ASP A 51 22.69 -9.64 13.53
CA ASP A 51 22.08 -10.36 14.65
C ASP A 51 21.29 -11.58 14.16
N MET A 52 20.54 -11.41 13.06
CA MET A 52 19.83 -12.51 12.41
C MET A 52 20.79 -13.59 11.90
N GLN A 53 21.94 -13.21 11.32
CA GLN A 53 22.96 -14.17 10.89
C GLN A 53 23.50 -14.98 12.07
N GLN A 54 23.88 -14.31 13.17
CA GLN A 54 24.38 -14.97 14.39
C GLN A 54 23.36 -15.93 15.00
N GLN A 55 22.07 -15.62 14.92
CA GLN A 55 20.99 -16.49 15.38
C GLN A 55 20.75 -17.68 14.44
N SER A 56 21.00 -17.50 13.14
CA SER A 56 20.83 -18.56 12.13
C SER A 56 21.93 -19.61 12.18
N ASP A 57 23.16 -19.19 12.53
CA ASP A 57 24.33 -20.07 12.64
C ASP A 57 24.30 -20.94 13.92
N ARG A 58 23.42 -20.63 14.87
CA ARG A 58 23.17 -21.50 16.02
C ARG A 58 22.29 -22.66 15.55
N SER A 59 22.77 -23.89 15.69
CA SER A 59 22.08 -25.14 15.32
C SER A 59 20.85 -25.45 16.21
N GLY A 60 19.96 -24.49 16.39
CA GLY A 60 18.67 -24.66 17.05
C GLY A 60 17.59 -25.15 16.07
N PRO A 61 16.46 -25.64 16.59
CA PRO A 61 15.36 -26.16 15.77
C PRO A 61 14.69 -25.10 14.89
N VAL A 62 14.89 -23.81 15.18
CA VAL A 62 14.40 -22.68 14.38
C VAL A 62 15.60 -21.97 13.77
N GLN A 63 15.77 -22.13 12.46
CA GLN A 63 16.72 -21.32 11.70
C GLN A 63 16.03 -20.04 11.25
N HIS A 64 16.50 -18.90 11.75
CA HIS A 64 16.09 -17.61 11.22
C HIS A 64 16.66 -17.46 9.80
N LYS A 65 15.93 -16.75 8.93
CA LYS A 65 16.42 -16.45 7.58
C LYS A 65 16.93 -15.03 7.56
N VAL A 66 18.21 -14.86 7.20
CA VAL A 66 18.75 -13.52 7.00
C VAL A 66 18.00 -12.83 5.86
N PRO A 67 17.46 -11.61 6.09
CA PRO A 67 16.79 -10.84 5.04
C PRO A 67 17.68 -10.73 3.80
N LYS A 68 17.13 -10.89 2.60
CA LYS A 68 17.94 -10.78 1.37
C LYS A 68 18.33 -9.33 1.04
N SER A 69 17.45 -8.38 1.32
CA SER A 69 17.61 -6.96 0.94
C SER A 69 18.78 -6.28 1.67
N ALA A 70 19.73 -5.72 0.93
CA ALA A 70 20.84 -4.94 1.48
C ALA A 70 20.38 -3.62 2.10
N GLU A 71 19.31 -3.03 1.55
CA GLU A 71 18.70 -1.81 2.08
C GLU A 71 17.46 -2.12 2.93
N PRO A 72 17.08 -1.22 3.86
CA PRO A 72 15.83 -1.31 4.59
C PRO A 72 14.64 -1.49 3.63
N PRO A 73 13.75 -2.46 3.85
CA PRO A 73 12.71 -2.81 2.88
C PRO A 73 11.73 -1.66 2.61
N LEU A 74 11.43 -0.84 3.63
CA LEU A 74 10.55 0.32 3.46
C LEU A 74 11.17 1.39 2.53
N ARG A 75 12.51 1.54 2.58
CA ARG A 75 13.24 2.45 1.67
C ARG A 75 13.12 1.98 0.23
N VAL A 76 13.40 0.71 -0.01
CA VAL A 76 13.27 0.07 -1.33
C VAL A 76 11.84 0.17 -1.84
N TRP A 77 10.85 -0.11 -0.97
CA TRP A 77 9.44 -0.05 -1.35
C TRP A 77 9.00 1.35 -1.79
N LEU A 78 9.35 2.39 -1.00
CA LEU A 78 9.03 3.77 -1.35
C LEU A 78 9.81 4.27 -2.57
N ARG A 79 11.06 3.84 -2.75
CA ARG A 79 11.90 4.29 -3.87
C ARG A 79 11.51 3.60 -5.19
N ASP A 80 11.47 2.27 -5.19
CA ASP A 80 11.47 1.45 -6.41
C ASP A 80 10.08 0.88 -6.74
N TYR A 81 9.25 0.63 -5.72
CA TYR A 81 7.96 -0.06 -5.89
C TYR A 81 6.72 0.81 -5.66
N PHE A 82 6.89 2.13 -5.49
CA PHE A 82 5.77 3.03 -5.28
C PHE A 82 4.74 2.98 -6.43
N GLY A 83 5.21 2.99 -7.69
CA GLY A 83 4.32 2.89 -8.85
C GLY A 83 3.55 1.58 -8.90
N LEU A 84 4.18 0.47 -8.49
CA LEU A 84 3.53 -0.83 -8.38
C LEU A 84 2.41 -0.81 -7.33
N ALA A 85 2.65 -0.16 -6.20
CA ALA A 85 1.64 0.01 -5.15
C ALA A 85 0.44 0.85 -5.64
N VAL A 86 0.69 1.94 -6.37
CA VAL A 86 -0.37 2.76 -6.97
C VAL A 86 -1.17 1.97 -8.00
N ALA A 87 -0.50 1.18 -8.85
CA ALA A 87 -1.18 0.35 -9.83
C ALA A 87 -2.05 -0.73 -9.16
N ALA A 88 -1.52 -1.42 -8.15
CA ALA A 88 -2.26 -2.41 -7.38
C ALA A 88 -3.46 -1.79 -6.66
N TRP A 89 -3.29 -0.62 -6.05
CA TRP A 89 -4.37 0.15 -5.42
C TRP A 89 -5.47 0.49 -6.44
N GLY A 90 -5.08 1.01 -7.60
CA GLY A 90 -6.02 1.34 -8.68
C GLY A 90 -6.82 0.14 -9.15
N VAL A 91 -6.15 -0.98 -9.45
CA VAL A 91 -6.80 -2.18 -10.00
C VAL A 91 -7.69 -2.87 -8.97
N LEU A 92 -7.13 -3.21 -7.80
CA LEU A 92 -7.87 -3.95 -6.77
C LEU A 92 -8.95 -3.08 -6.14
N GLY A 93 -8.62 -1.82 -5.85
CA GLY A 93 -9.56 -0.85 -5.29
C GLY A 93 -10.71 -0.55 -6.24
N SER A 94 -10.45 -0.37 -7.54
CA SER A 94 -11.52 -0.16 -8.53
C SER A 94 -12.40 -1.39 -8.70
N THR A 95 -11.81 -2.58 -8.73
CA THR A 95 -12.57 -3.83 -8.84
C THR A 95 -13.54 -3.97 -7.67
N LEU A 96 -13.03 -3.85 -6.44
CA LEU A 96 -13.85 -3.92 -5.23
C LEU A 96 -14.93 -2.84 -5.20
N TYR A 97 -14.57 -1.60 -5.54
CA TYR A 97 -15.51 -0.48 -5.56
C TYR A 97 -16.60 -0.67 -6.60
N ALA A 98 -16.27 -1.20 -7.79
CA ALA A 98 -17.25 -1.47 -8.84
C ALA A 98 -18.30 -2.49 -8.37
N PHE A 99 -17.87 -3.59 -7.74
CA PHE A 99 -18.80 -4.56 -7.15
C PHE A 99 -19.71 -3.92 -6.10
N LEU A 100 -19.15 -3.11 -5.21
CA LEU A 100 -19.92 -2.39 -4.20
C LEU A 100 -20.91 -1.41 -4.84
N ALA A 101 -20.49 -0.65 -5.85
CA ALA A 101 -21.33 0.31 -6.56
C ALA A 101 -22.51 -0.39 -7.26
N LEU A 102 -22.27 -1.54 -7.89
CA LEU A 102 -23.33 -2.36 -8.49
C LEU A 102 -24.33 -2.86 -7.44
N ALA A 103 -23.85 -3.34 -6.29
CA ALA A 103 -24.71 -3.78 -5.20
C ALA A 103 -25.60 -2.63 -4.68
N VAL A 104 -25.00 -1.45 -4.43
CA VAL A 104 -25.73 -0.24 -4.01
C VAL A 104 -26.79 0.17 -5.03
N MET A 105 -26.43 0.18 -6.31
CA MET A 105 -27.37 0.50 -7.41
C MET A 105 -28.49 -0.53 -7.52
N GLY A 106 -28.21 -1.81 -7.25
CA GLY A 106 -29.17 -2.90 -7.18
C GLY A 106 -30.22 -2.67 -6.09
N VAL A 107 -29.78 -2.45 -4.84
CA VAL A 107 -30.66 -2.18 -3.69
C VAL A 107 -31.58 -0.98 -3.95
N ILE A 108 -31.04 0.11 -4.47
CA ILE A 108 -31.81 1.33 -4.79
C ILE A 108 -32.78 1.09 -5.95
N GLY A 109 -32.48 0.14 -6.82
CA GLY A 109 -33.35 -0.29 -7.89
C GLY A 109 -34.54 -1.11 -7.42
N THR A 110 -34.32 -2.05 -6.51
CA THR A 110 -35.36 -2.91 -5.93
C THR A 110 -36.29 -2.12 -5.01
N ALA A 111 -35.78 -1.12 -4.29
CA ALA A 111 -36.59 -0.25 -3.42
C ALA A 111 -37.65 0.62 -4.16
N LYS A 112 -37.72 0.52 -5.50
CA LYS A 112 -38.71 1.22 -6.34
C LYS A 112 -39.78 0.30 -6.94
N GLN A 113 -39.68 -1.02 -6.75
CA GLN A 113 -40.73 -2.00 -7.07
C GLN A 113 -41.57 -2.25 -5.82
#